data_AF-A0A8C2RDQ5-F1
#
_entry.id   AF-A0A8C2RDQ5-F1
#
_cell.length_a   1.000
_cell.length_b   1.000
_cell.length_c   1.000
_cell.angle_alpha   90.00
_cell.angle_beta   90.00
_cell.angle_gamma   90.00
#
_symmetry.space_group_name_H-M   'P 1'
#
loop_
_entity.id
_entity.type
_entity.pdbx_description
1 polymer ?
#
loop_
_entity_poly.entity_id
_entity_poly.type
_entity_poly.pdbx_seq_one_letter_code
_entity_poly.pdbx_strand_id
1 'polypeptide(L)'
;MENSSTMSKSAVKISLDLLSNPLCEQDQDFLNMVTALDTAMKRMDAFNQEKVNQIQKTVIEPLKKFGSVFPSLNMAVKRREQALQDYRRLQAKVEKYEEKEKTGPVLAKLHQAREELRPVRDDFEAKNKQLLDEMPRFYNSRLDYFQPSFESLIRAQVRRLPPLLPWRMAQHCFPWWGGGRGLRTSPAPPHTLEVGLATFSHHPRPPHQLPSTA
;
A
#
# COMPACT_ATOMS: atom_id res chain seq x y z
N MET A 1 -16.20 -7.39 9.64
CA MET A 1 -16.30 -8.79 9.17
C MET A 1 -16.56 -9.78 10.31
N GLU A 2 -16.03 -9.54 11.51
CA GLU A 2 -16.19 -10.42 12.68
C GLU A 2 -17.64 -10.70 13.08
N ASN A 3 -18.53 -9.70 13.05
CA ASN A 3 -19.94 -9.88 13.45
C ASN A 3 -20.73 -10.86 12.57
N SER A 4 -20.36 -11.03 11.29
CA SER A 4 -21.05 -11.96 10.40
C SER A 4 -20.68 -13.42 10.69
N SER A 5 -19.46 -13.66 11.17
CA SER A 5 -18.97 -15.00 11.50
C SER A 5 -19.53 -15.48 12.84
N THR A 6 -19.62 -14.61 13.84
CA THR A 6 -20.21 -14.95 15.16
C THR A 6 -21.69 -15.29 15.05
N MET A 7 -22.45 -14.51 14.28
CA MET A 7 -23.87 -14.77 14.03
C MET A 7 -24.10 -16.12 13.33
N SER A 8 -23.30 -16.44 12.30
CA SER A 8 -23.38 -17.70 11.56
C SER A 8 -23.16 -18.92 12.44
N LYS A 9 -22.13 -18.89 13.30
CA LYS A 9 -21.81 -19.97 14.25
C LYS A 9 -22.91 -20.19 15.28
N SER A 10 -23.45 -19.12 15.86
CA SER A 10 -24.57 -19.21 16.81
C SER A 10 -25.80 -19.83 16.15
N ALA A 11 -26.06 -19.49 14.89
CA ALA A 11 -27.23 -19.95 14.20
C ALA A 11 -27.12 -21.43 13.73
N VAL A 12 -25.92 -21.91 13.40
CA VAL A 12 -25.63 -23.35 13.25
C VAL A 12 -25.82 -24.09 14.57
N LYS A 13 -25.35 -23.52 15.69
CA LYS A 13 -25.52 -24.10 17.02
C LYS A 13 -26.99 -24.28 17.40
N ILE A 14 -27.82 -23.26 17.20
CA ILE A 14 -29.27 -23.33 17.47
C ILE A 14 -29.92 -24.47 16.67
N SER A 15 -29.55 -24.64 15.40
CA SER A 15 -30.07 -25.73 14.58
C SER A 15 -29.65 -27.11 15.10
N LEU A 16 -28.41 -27.25 15.56
CA LEU A 16 -27.89 -28.50 16.13
C LEU A 16 -28.60 -28.86 17.45
N ASP A 17 -28.85 -27.85 18.29
CA ASP A 17 -29.56 -28.01 19.56
C ASP A 17 -31.02 -28.46 19.33
N LEU A 18 -31.69 -27.94 18.27
CA LEU A 18 -33.03 -28.37 17.87
C LEU A 18 -33.05 -29.81 17.34
N LEU A 19 -32.06 -30.23 16.56
CA LEU A 19 -31.94 -31.62 16.09
C LEU A 19 -31.74 -32.62 17.23
N SER A 20 -31.14 -32.16 18.34
CA SER A 20 -30.90 -33.00 19.53
C SER A 20 -32.14 -33.13 20.43
N ASN A 21 -33.25 -32.47 20.07
CA ASN A 21 -34.48 -32.51 20.86
C ASN A 21 -35.24 -33.84 20.60
N PRO A 22 -35.66 -34.58 21.65
CA PRO A 22 -36.43 -35.82 21.52
C PRO A 22 -37.72 -35.71 20.69
N LEU A 23 -38.29 -34.50 20.55
CA LEU A 23 -39.44 -34.25 19.68
C LEU A 23 -39.14 -34.57 18.20
N CYS A 24 -37.88 -34.49 17.77
CA CYS A 24 -37.45 -34.91 16.43
C CYS A 24 -37.54 -36.43 16.21
N GLU A 25 -37.60 -37.24 17.28
CA GLU A 25 -37.82 -38.69 17.18
C GLU A 25 -39.32 -39.06 17.11
N GLN A 26 -40.18 -38.15 17.57
CA GLN A 26 -41.61 -38.37 17.73
C GLN A 26 -42.45 -37.83 16.56
N ASP A 27 -41.98 -36.74 15.93
CA ASP A 27 -42.67 -36.06 14.83
C ASP A 27 -41.75 -35.98 13.60
N GLN A 28 -42.10 -36.75 12.57
CA GLN A 28 -41.34 -36.84 11.33
C GLN A 28 -41.37 -35.52 10.53
N ASP A 29 -42.47 -34.77 10.59
CA ASP A 29 -42.59 -33.50 9.87
C ASP A 29 -41.72 -32.43 10.55
N PHE A 30 -41.70 -32.43 11.89
CA PHE A 30 -40.79 -31.59 12.67
C PHE A 30 -39.32 -31.90 12.35
N LEU A 31 -38.93 -33.18 12.34
CA LEU A 31 -37.57 -33.61 11.98
C LEU A 31 -37.17 -33.13 10.57
N ASN A 32 -38.06 -33.26 9.59
CA ASN A 32 -37.82 -32.82 8.22
C ASN A 32 -37.58 -31.29 8.14
N MET A 33 -38.38 -30.50 8.87
CA MET A 33 -38.22 -29.04 8.93
C MET A 33 -36.90 -28.61 9.59
N VAL A 34 -36.55 -29.21 10.73
CA VAL A 34 -35.31 -28.88 11.45
C VAL A 34 -34.08 -29.31 10.65
N THR A 35 -34.14 -30.43 9.92
CA THR A 35 -33.07 -30.88 9.02
C THR A 35 -32.88 -29.94 7.83
N ALA A 36 -33.98 -29.43 7.26
CA ALA A 36 -33.93 -28.43 6.19
C ALA A 36 -33.30 -27.11 6.70
N LEU A 37 -33.66 -26.68 7.91
CA LEU A 37 -33.03 -25.54 8.58
C LEU A 37 -31.52 -25.76 8.75
N ASP A 38 -31.10 -26.88 9.34
CA ASP A 38 -29.67 -27.20 9.55
C ASP A 38 -28.87 -27.16 8.25
N THR A 39 -29.42 -27.75 7.19
CA THR A 39 -28.82 -27.71 5.86
C THR A 39 -28.68 -26.28 5.34
N ALA A 40 -29.71 -25.44 5.51
CA ALA A 40 -29.66 -24.03 5.12
C ALA A 40 -28.63 -23.24 5.94
N MET A 41 -28.54 -23.49 7.25
CA MET A 41 -27.57 -22.84 8.14
C MET A 41 -26.12 -23.21 7.78
N LYS A 42 -25.85 -24.49 7.53
CA LYS A 42 -24.53 -24.96 7.08
C LYS A 42 -24.14 -24.37 5.72
N ARG A 43 -25.08 -24.27 4.77
CA ARG A 43 -24.85 -23.61 3.47
C ARG A 43 -24.52 -22.13 3.63
N MET A 44 -25.23 -21.44 4.52
CA MET A 44 -24.95 -20.03 4.82
C MET A 44 -23.56 -19.85 5.46
N ASP A 45 -23.16 -20.74 6.38
CA ASP A 45 -21.83 -20.69 7.00
C ASP A 45 -20.72 -20.93 5.98
N ALA A 46 -20.85 -21.96 5.14
CA ALA A 46 -19.91 -22.23 4.05
C ALA A 46 -19.80 -21.05 3.08
N PHE A 47 -20.93 -20.41 2.74
CA PHE A 47 -20.94 -19.21 1.91
C PHE A 47 -20.21 -18.03 2.57
N ASN A 48 -20.39 -17.83 3.88
CA ASN A 48 -19.70 -16.79 4.63
C ASN A 48 -18.19 -17.03 4.69
N GLN A 49 -17.75 -18.27 4.94
CA GLN A 49 -16.34 -18.65 4.91
C GLN A 49 -15.72 -18.38 3.54
N GLU A 50 -16.42 -18.77 2.47
CA GLU A 50 -15.98 -18.51 1.10
C GLU A 50 -15.86 -17.01 0.80
N LYS A 51 -16.77 -16.16 1.30
CA LYS A 51 -16.65 -14.69 1.17
C LYS A 51 -15.39 -14.14 1.85
N VAL A 52 -15.06 -14.64 3.04
CA VAL A 52 -13.83 -14.26 3.75
C VAL A 52 -12.61 -14.68 2.92
N ASN A 53 -12.59 -15.92 2.45
CA ASN A 53 -11.50 -16.45 1.63
C ASN A 53 -11.30 -15.67 0.32
N GLN A 54 -12.38 -15.25 -0.33
CA GLN A 54 -12.30 -14.43 -1.54
C GLN A 54 -11.67 -13.07 -1.25
N ILE A 55 -12.09 -12.37 -0.20
CA ILE A 55 -11.51 -11.08 0.17
C ILE A 55 -10.04 -11.24 0.56
N GLN A 56 -9.70 -12.34 1.24
CA GLN A 56 -8.33 -12.66 1.59
C GLN A 56 -7.44 -12.79 0.35
N LYS A 57 -7.85 -13.60 -0.63
CA LYS A 57 -7.08 -13.87 -1.86
C LYS A 57 -7.05 -12.68 -2.82
N THR A 58 -8.16 -11.96 -2.95
CA THR A 58 -8.31 -10.90 -3.95
C THR A 58 -7.73 -9.57 -3.50
N VAL A 59 -7.73 -9.24 -2.21
CA VAL A 59 -7.28 -7.92 -1.73
C VAL A 59 -6.21 -8.04 -0.66
N ILE A 60 -6.46 -8.82 0.40
CA ILE A 60 -5.59 -8.80 1.56
C ILE A 60 -4.19 -9.35 1.23
N GLU A 61 -4.09 -10.48 0.54
CA GLU A 61 -2.82 -11.09 0.16
C GLU A 61 -1.99 -10.21 -0.79
N PRO A 62 -2.53 -9.68 -1.90
CA PRO A 62 -1.80 -8.74 -2.74
C PRO A 62 -1.30 -7.50 -1.99
N LEU A 63 -2.12 -6.90 -1.12
CA LEU A 63 -1.72 -5.72 -0.35
C LEU A 63 -0.67 -6.04 0.71
N LYS A 64 -0.73 -7.22 1.34
CA LYS A 64 0.34 -7.70 2.21
C LYS A 64 1.65 -7.87 1.45
N LYS A 65 1.61 -8.42 0.23
CA LYS A 65 2.81 -8.54 -0.63
C LYS A 65 3.38 -7.17 -1.00
N PHE A 66 2.55 -6.23 -1.43
CA PHE A 66 2.98 -4.85 -1.67
C PHE A 66 3.61 -4.21 -0.42
N GLY A 67 2.97 -4.39 0.73
CA GLY A 67 3.46 -3.94 2.04
C GLY A 67 4.85 -4.49 2.40
N SER A 68 5.16 -5.73 2.00
CA SER A 68 6.46 -6.36 2.30
C SER A 68 7.65 -5.77 1.55
N VAL A 69 7.43 -4.93 0.53
CA VAL A 69 8.50 -4.26 -0.23
C VAL A 69 9.06 -3.04 0.51
N PHE A 70 8.22 -2.36 1.32
CA PHE A 70 8.60 -1.14 2.04
C PHE A 70 9.82 -1.28 2.96
N PRO A 71 9.98 -2.36 3.75
CA PRO A 71 11.17 -2.54 4.59
C PRO A 71 12.48 -2.51 3.80
N SER A 72 12.53 -3.17 2.65
CA SER A 72 13.73 -3.19 1.79
C SER A 72 14.06 -1.79 1.25
N LEU A 73 13.03 -1.07 0.78
CA LEU A 73 13.16 0.30 0.29
C LEU A 73 13.64 1.25 1.40
N ASN A 74 13.05 1.16 2.59
CA ASN A 74 13.48 1.95 3.76
C ASN A 74 14.94 1.68 4.13
N MET A 75 15.39 0.43 4.01
CA MET A 75 16.80 0.09 4.24
C MET A 75 17.72 0.69 3.16
N ALA A 76 17.29 0.75 1.90
CA ALA A 76 18.04 1.43 0.84
C ALA A 76 18.15 2.93 1.10
N VAL A 77 17.05 3.58 1.52
CA VAL A 77 17.04 5.00 1.94
C VAL A 77 18.04 5.25 3.06
N LYS A 78 17.99 4.45 4.14
CA LYS A 78 18.93 4.56 5.27
C LYS A 78 20.39 4.39 4.83
N ARG A 79 20.68 3.42 3.95
CA ARG A 79 22.04 3.21 3.42
C ARG A 79 22.55 4.42 2.61
N ARG A 80 21.68 5.04 1.82
CA ARG A 80 22.03 6.25 1.06
C ARG A 80 22.22 7.46 1.98
N GLU A 81 21.41 7.59 3.02
CA GLU A 81 21.57 8.65 4.03
C GLU A 81 22.90 8.51 4.78
N GLN A 82 23.28 7.29 5.16
CA GLN A 82 24.58 7.02 5.78
C GLN A 82 25.73 7.41 4.85
N ALA A 83 25.70 6.96 3.59
CA ALA A 83 26.72 7.30 2.59
C ALA A 83 26.81 8.83 2.36
N LEU A 84 25.68 9.54 2.38
CA LEU A 84 25.64 11.00 2.29
C LEU A 84 26.32 11.68 3.48
N GLN A 85 26.12 11.17 4.70
CA GLN A 85 26.79 11.69 5.89
C GLN A 85 28.31 11.50 5.81
N ASP A 86 28.76 10.31 5.40
CA ASP A 86 30.17 10.01 5.22
C ASP A 86 30.82 10.87 4.12
N TYR A 87 30.11 11.06 2.99
CA TYR A 87 30.54 11.97 1.92
C TYR A 87 30.69 13.40 2.42
N ARG A 88 29.67 13.95 3.10
CA ARG A 88 29.72 15.32 3.65
C ARG A 88 30.87 15.52 4.63
N ARG A 89 31.16 14.51 5.48
CA ARG A 89 32.27 14.57 6.45
C ARG A 89 33.62 14.69 5.75
N LEU A 90 33.87 13.88 4.72
CA LEU A 90 35.14 13.92 3.97
C LEU A 90 35.21 15.15 3.04
N GLN A 91 34.09 15.56 2.46
CA GLN A 91 34.00 16.78 1.67
C GLN A 91 34.42 18.01 2.48
N ALA A 92 33.90 18.16 3.71
CA ALA A 92 34.31 19.22 4.63
C ALA A 92 35.81 19.16 4.99
N LYS A 93 36.41 17.96 5.04
CA LYS A 93 37.85 17.78 5.25
C LYS A 93 38.65 18.30 4.05
N VAL A 94 38.19 18.07 2.82
CA VAL A 94 38.81 18.59 1.59
C VAL A 94 38.72 20.12 1.56
N GLU A 95 37.53 20.69 1.74
CA GLU A 95 37.29 22.14 1.77
C GLU A 95 38.20 22.85 2.79
N LYS A 96 38.32 22.29 4.00
CA LYS A 96 39.23 22.80 5.04
C LYS A 96 40.71 22.84 4.63
N TYR A 97 41.17 21.97 3.74
CA TYR A 97 42.55 22.02 3.21
C TYR A 97 42.68 22.92 1.98
N GLU A 98 41.59 23.12 1.23
CA GLU A 98 41.57 24.05 0.09
C GLU A 98 41.62 25.52 0.52
N GLU A 99 41.02 25.84 1.66
CA GLU A 99 41.05 27.20 2.25
C GLU A 99 42.40 27.59 2.86
N LYS A 100 43.30 26.62 3.10
CA LYS A 100 44.63 26.88 3.68
C LYS A 100 45.60 27.40 2.63
N GLU A 101 46.62 28.12 3.07
CA GLU A 101 47.72 28.54 2.19
C GLU A 101 48.36 27.35 1.46
N LYS A 102 48.64 27.54 0.18
CA LYS A 102 49.16 26.53 -0.76
C LYS A 102 50.65 26.27 -0.56
N THR A 103 51.01 25.85 0.64
CA THR A 103 52.35 25.35 0.96
C THR A 103 52.48 23.88 0.56
N GLY A 104 53.71 23.41 0.29
CA GLY A 104 53.97 22.02 -0.10
C GLY A 104 53.31 20.96 0.80
N PRO A 105 53.44 21.05 2.14
CA PRO A 105 52.79 20.11 3.07
C PRO A 105 51.25 20.14 3.03
N VAL A 106 50.64 21.31 2.77
CA VAL A 106 49.18 21.45 2.66
C VAL A 106 48.68 20.82 1.37
N LEU A 107 49.40 21.00 0.26
CA LEU A 107 49.06 20.40 -1.04
C LEU A 107 49.09 18.86 -0.97
N ALA A 108 50.07 18.28 -0.27
CA ALA A 108 50.14 16.83 -0.06
C ALA A 108 48.92 16.30 0.74
N LYS A 109 48.53 16.99 1.82
CA LYS A 109 47.34 16.63 2.62
C LYS A 109 46.03 16.79 1.86
N LEU A 110 45.93 17.83 1.02
CA LEU A 110 44.79 18.05 0.15
C LEU A 110 44.64 16.91 -0.86
N HIS A 111 45.74 16.50 -1.50
CA HIS A 111 45.73 15.38 -2.42
C HIS A 111 45.27 14.09 -1.74
N GLN A 112 45.83 13.76 -0.57
CA GLN A 112 45.40 12.60 0.21
C GLN A 112 43.91 12.65 0.59
N ALA A 113 43.41 13.80 1.05
CA ALA A 113 42.00 13.96 1.40
C ALA A 113 41.07 13.78 0.18
N ARG A 114 41.51 14.19 -1.03
CA ARG A 114 40.77 13.96 -2.28
C ARG A 114 40.78 12.49 -2.71
N GLU A 115 41.91 11.79 -2.54
CA GLU A 115 41.97 10.34 -2.78
C GLU A 115 41.04 9.57 -1.83
N GLU A 116 40.98 9.95 -0.55
CA GLU A 116 40.06 9.36 0.45
C GLU A 116 38.59 9.65 0.13
N LEU A 117 38.28 10.85 -0.37
CA LEU A 117 36.92 11.26 -0.71
C LEU A 117 36.35 10.50 -1.92
N ARG A 118 37.18 10.23 -2.93
CA ARG A 118 36.74 9.64 -4.21
C ARG A 118 35.88 8.38 -4.05
N PRO A 119 36.33 7.31 -3.37
CA PRO A 119 35.52 6.09 -3.23
C PRO A 119 34.22 6.32 -2.43
N VAL A 120 34.21 7.24 -1.47
CA VAL A 120 33.01 7.57 -0.68
C VAL A 120 32.00 8.35 -1.50
N ARG A 121 32.48 9.25 -2.36
CA ARG A 121 31.64 9.95 -3.34
C ARG A 121 31.00 8.96 -4.32
N ASP A 122 31.81 8.07 -4.90
CA ASP A 122 31.32 7.08 -5.87
C ASP A 122 30.27 6.15 -5.24
N ASP A 123 30.48 5.73 -3.99
CA ASP A 123 29.52 4.90 -3.24
C ASP A 123 28.19 5.64 -2.98
N PHE A 124 28.24 6.92 -2.56
CA PHE A 124 27.06 7.75 -2.39
C PHE A 124 26.33 7.94 -3.73
N GLU A 125 27.03 8.30 -4.80
CA GLU A 125 26.45 8.53 -6.12
C GLU A 125 25.78 7.26 -6.66
N ALA A 126 26.41 6.08 -6.48
CA ALA A 126 25.83 4.79 -6.86
C ALA A 126 24.53 4.51 -6.09
N LYS A 127 24.53 4.61 -4.76
CA LYS A 127 23.34 4.40 -3.92
C LYS A 127 22.24 5.43 -4.21
N ASN A 128 22.61 6.68 -4.47
CA ASN A 128 21.68 7.75 -4.79
C ASN A 128 21.01 7.53 -6.15
N LYS A 129 21.78 7.16 -7.17
CA LYS A 129 21.25 6.82 -8.49
C LYS A 129 20.30 5.62 -8.42
N GLN A 130 20.69 4.56 -7.71
CA GLN A 130 19.84 3.39 -7.50
C GLN A 130 18.47 3.77 -6.93
N LEU A 131 18.44 4.58 -5.87
CA LEU A 131 17.16 5.03 -5.29
C LEU A 131 16.34 5.90 -6.23
N LEU A 132 16.98 6.79 -6.99
CA LEU A 132 16.28 7.63 -7.98
C LEU A 132 15.64 6.79 -9.10
N ASP A 133 16.26 5.67 -9.47
CA ASP A 133 15.73 4.74 -10.46
C ASP A 133 14.63 3.82 -9.87
N GLU A 134 14.78 3.38 -8.63
CA GLU A 134 13.87 2.46 -7.96
C GLU A 134 12.57 3.14 -7.46
N MET A 135 12.65 4.38 -6.96
CA MET A 135 11.50 5.07 -6.37
C MET A 135 10.32 5.24 -7.35
N PRO A 136 10.51 5.70 -8.60
CA PRO A 136 9.42 5.78 -9.57
C PRO A 136 8.86 4.41 -9.94
N ARG A 137 9.71 3.39 -10.05
CA ARG A 137 9.29 2.01 -10.36
C ARG A 137 8.45 1.43 -9.23
N PHE A 138 8.87 1.62 -7.99
CA PHE A 138 8.11 1.21 -6.82
C PHE A 138 6.73 1.88 -6.80
N TYR A 139 6.68 3.20 -7.02
CA TYR A 139 5.42 3.93 -7.06
C TYR A 139 4.48 3.43 -8.17
N ASN A 140 5.00 3.15 -9.36
CA ASN A 140 4.21 2.61 -10.47
C ASN A 140 3.71 1.19 -10.19
N SER A 141 4.52 0.36 -9.52
CA SER A 141 4.17 -1.03 -9.22
C SER A 141 2.90 -1.17 -8.37
N ARG A 142 2.46 -0.11 -7.67
CA ARG A 142 1.16 -0.10 -6.97
C ARG A 142 0.01 -0.54 -7.88
N LEU A 143 0.03 -0.15 -9.17
CA LEU A 143 -1.03 -0.49 -10.11
C LEU A 143 -1.08 -2.00 -10.35
N ASP A 144 0.10 -2.65 -10.38
CA ASP A 144 0.24 -4.10 -10.55
C ASP A 144 -0.34 -4.90 -9.38
N TYR A 145 -0.56 -4.27 -8.22
CA TYR A 145 -1.24 -4.88 -7.07
C TYR A 145 -2.71 -4.46 -7.01
N PHE A 146 -2.99 -3.16 -7.01
CA PHE A 146 -4.34 -2.66 -6.77
C PHE A 146 -5.31 -3.01 -7.91
N GLN A 147 -4.90 -2.86 -9.17
CA GLN A 147 -5.76 -3.11 -10.32
C GLN A 147 -6.25 -4.56 -10.39
N PRO A 148 -5.38 -5.59 -10.41
CA PRO A 148 -5.85 -6.98 -10.42
C PRO A 148 -6.56 -7.38 -9.13
N SER A 149 -6.25 -6.73 -7.99
CA SER A 149 -6.94 -7.00 -6.73
C SER A 149 -8.41 -6.59 -6.78
N PHE A 150 -8.68 -5.34 -7.17
CA PHE A 150 -10.04 -4.84 -7.31
C PHE A 150 -10.77 -5.53 -8.46
N GLU A 151 -10.06 -5.84 -9.55
CA GLU A 151 -10.63 -6.62 -10.65
C GLU A 151 -11.09 -8.00 -10.20
N SER A 152 -10.26 -8.71 -9.45
CA SER A 152 -10.62 -10.02 -8.94
C SER A 152 -11.76 -9.95 -7.93
N LEU A 153 -11.78 -8.93 -7.06
CA LEU A 153 -12.85 -8.73 -6.07
C LEU A 153 -14.20 -8.47 -6.75
N ILE A 154 -14.25 -7.52 -7.69
CA ILE A 154 -15.49 -7.17 -8.40
C ILE A 154 -15.97 -8.38 -9.22
N ARG A 155 -15.09 -9.13 -9.92
CA ARG A 155 -15.48 -10.37 -10.62
C ARG A 155 -16.09 -11.41 -9.69
N ALA A 156 -15.48 -11.60 -8.52
CA ALA A 156 -15.94 -12.57 -7.53
C ALA A 156 -17.32 -12.20 -6.93
N GLN A 157 -17.62 -10.90 -6.85
CA GLN A 157 -18.91 -10.39 -6.36
C GLN A 157 -19.99 -10.38 -7.44
N VAL A 158 -19.68 -9.93 -8.65
CA VAL A 158 -20.62 -9.84 -9.79
C VAL A 158 -21.10 -11.21 -10.23
N ARG A 159 -20.24 -12.25 -10.19
CA ARG A 159 -20.64 -13.64 -10.50
C ARG A 159 -21.71 -14.21 -9.56
N ARG A 160 -21.91 -13.63 -8.37
CA ARG A 160 -22.82 -14.15 -7.33
C ARG A 160 -24.14 -13.37 -7.21
N LEU A 161 -24.26 -12.21 -7.85
CA LEU A 161 -25.52 -11.48 -7.93
C LEU A 161 -26.41 -12.10 -9.02
N PRO A 162 -27.73 -12.22 -8.81
CA PRO A 162 -28.67 -12.53 -9.89
C PRO A 162 -28.46 -11.53 -11.05
N PRO A 163 -28.78 -11.90 -12.31
CA PRO A 163 -28.53 -11.07 -13.48
C PRO A 163 -29.47 -9.85 -13.50
N LEU A 164 -29.26 -8.91 -12.58
CA LEU A 164 -29.99 -7.65 -12.46
C LEU A 164 -29.15 -6.47 -12.93
N LEU A 165 -27.86 -6.69 -13.23
CA LEU A 165 -26.98 -5.67 -13.80
C LEU A 165 -26.43 -6.18 -15.13
N PRO A 166 -26.84 -5.60 -16.27
CA PRO A 166 -26.25 -5.90 -17.56
C PRO A 166 -24.75 -5.58 -17.49
N TRP A 167 -23.91 -6.57 -17.77
CA TRP A 167 -22.44 -6.46 -17.87
C TRP A 167 -21.96 -5.22 -18.67
N ARG A 168 -22.80 -4.70 -19.57
CA ARG A 168 -22.59 -3.48 -20.35
C ARG A 168 -22.42 -2.21 -19.50
N MET A 169 -23.10 -2.06 -18.35
CA MET A 169 -22.91 -0.87 -17.50
C MET A 169 -21.60 -0.89 -16.72
N ALA A 170 -21.12 -2.06 -16.29
CA ALA A 170 -19.84 -2.19 -15.59
C ALA A 170 -18.64 -1.80 -16.48
N GLN A 171 -18.72 -2.05 -17.80
CA GLN A 171 -17.69 -1.63 -18.77
C GLN A 171 -17.60 -0.11 -18.94
N HIS A 172 -18.72 0.60 -18.79
CA HIS A 172 -18.75 2.07 -18.86
C HIS A 172 -18.20 2.74 -17.59
N CYS A 173 -18.43 2.15 -16.41
CA CYS A 173 -17.89 2.65 -15.15
C CYS A 173 -16.41 2.29 -14.95
N PHE A 174 -15.93 1.21 -15.57
CA PHE A 174 -14.54 0.78 -15.50
C PHE A 174 -13.98 0.52 -16.92
N PRO A 175 -13.55 1.57 -17.65
CA PRO A 175 -13.00 1.46 -19.01
C PRO A 175 -11.77 0.54 -19.11
N TRP A 176 -11.10 0.31 -17.98
CA TRP A 176 -9.90 -0.49 -17.83
C TRP A 176 -10.20 -2.00 -17.77
N TRP A 177 -11.47 -2.39 -17.71
CA TRP A 177 -11.94 -3.76 -17.50
C TRP A 177 -12.06 -4.60 -18.78
N GLY A 178 -11.95 -3.95 -19.95
CA GLY A 178 -12.18 -4.56 -21.26
C GLY A 178 -10.90 -4.72 -22.08
N GLY A 179 -10.27 -5.90 -21.99
CA GLY A 179 -9.54 -6.53 -23.10
C GLY A 179 -8.11 -6.06 -23.38
N GLY A 180 -7.14 -6.94 -23.12
CA GLY A 180 -5.80 -6.83 -23.66
C GLY A 180 -5.79 -6.91 -25.20
N ARG A 181 -5.21 -5.89 -25.82
CA ARG A 181 -4.28 -5.95 -26.98
C ARG A 181 -3.87 -4.53 -27.33
N GLY A 182 -2.57 -4.30 -27.40
CA GLY A 182 -1.97 -3.11 -28.00
C GLY A 182 -1.30 -2.20 -26.98
N LEU A 183 0.03 -2.20 -27.00
CA LEU A 183 0.83 -1.06 -26.57
C LEU A 183 0.21 0.20 -27.16
N ARG A 184 -0.33 1.07 -26.31
CA ARG A 184 -0.48 2.48 -26.65
C ARG A 184 0.46 3.21 -25.71
N THR A 185 1.67 3.46 -26.21
CA THR A 185 2.54 4.49 -25.68
C THR A 185 1.69 5.77 -25.62
N SER A 186 1.33 6.21 -24.42
CA SER A 186 0.82 7.56 -24.24
C SER A 186 1.98 8.50 -24.55
N PRO A 187 1.80 9.55 -25.38
CA PRO A 187 2.85 10.53 -25.57
C PRO A 187 3.09 11.21 -24.21
N ALA A 188 4.36 11.33 -23.84
CA ALA A 188 4.75 12.14 -22.70
C ALA A 188 4.23 13.58 -22.90
N PRO A 189 3.68 14.24 -21.87
CA PRO A 189 3.45 15.68 -21.97
C PRO A 189 4.83 16.38 -22.04
N PRO A 190 4.96 17.43 -22.86
CA PRO A 190 6.23 18.12 -23.03
C PRO A 190 6.67 18.76 -21.72
N HIS A 191 7.98 18.69 -21.48
CA HIS A 191 8.68 19.38 -20.42
C HIS A 191 8.23 20.84 -20.30
N THR A 192 7.61 21.18 -19.18
CA THR A 192 7.67 22.56 -18.67
C THR A 192 7.80 22.49 -17.16
N LEU A 193 9.01 22.78 -16.69
CA LEU A 193 9.29 23.11 -15.30
C LEU A 193 8.54 24.40 -14.97
N GLU A 194 7.51 24.31 -14.12
CA GLU A 194 7.13 25.43 -13.26
C GLU A 194 7.33 24.98 -11.81
N VAL A 195 8.42 25.48 -11.23
CA VAL A 195 8.71 25.41 -9.80
C VAL A 195 7.83 26.48 -9.15
N GLY A 196 6.59 26.13 -8.82
CA GLY A 196 5.73 26.96 -7.99
C GLY A 196 6.20 26.94 -6.55
N LEU A 197 7.00 27.93 -6.14
CA LEU A 197 7.22 28.27 -4.73
C LEU A 197 5.87 28.54 -4.07
N ALA A 198 5.38 27.62 -3.25
CA ALA A 198 4.33 27.93 -2.28
C ALA A 198 4.95 28.77 -1.16
N THR A 199 4.79 30.08 -1.24
CA THR A 199 5.05 31.02 -0.14
C THR A 199 4.07 30.73 1.00
N PHE A 200 4.63 30.32 2.14
CA PHE A 200 3.91 30.14 3.39
C PHE A 200 3.56 31.53 3.96
N SER A 201 2.39 32.06 3.63
CA SER A 201 1.93 33.34 4.18
C SER A 201 1.30 33.12 5.56
N HIS A 202 2.01 33.56 6.60
CA HIS A 202 1.51 33.66 7.97
C HIS A 202 0.25 34.55 8.02
N HIS A 203 -0.86 34.00 8.51
CA HIS A 203 -1.98 34.82 9.01
C HIS A 203 -1.67 35.29 10.44
N PRO A 204 -1.76 36.60 10.75
CA PRO A 204 -1.68 37.05 12.13
C PRO A 204 -3.06 36.88 12.81
N ARG A 205 -3.05 36.35 14.04
CA ARG A 205 -4.22 36.34 14.95
C ARG A 205 -4.53 37.78 15.42
N PRO A 206 -5.80 38.13 15.65
CA PRO A 206 -6.17 39.40 16.27
C PRO A 206 -5.89 39.38 17.78
N PRO A 207 -5.58 40.54 18.41
CA PRO A 207 -5.34 40.61 19.84
C PRO A 207 -6.66 40.58 20.65
N HIS A 208 -6.69 39.74 21.68
CA HIS A 208 -7.69 39.78 22.74
C HIS A 208 -7.51 41.06 23.56
N GLN A 209 -8.58 41.84 23.70
CA GLN A 209 -8.66 42.94 24.67
C GLN A 209 -8.81 42.36 26.09
N LEU A 210 -7.96 42.83 27.01
CA LEU A 210 -8.11 42.63 28.45
C LEU A 210 -9.20 43.57 28.98
N PRO A 211 -10.04 43.16 29.95
CA PRO A 211 -10.96 44.08 30.61
C PRO A 211 -10.24 44.87 31.72
N SER A 212 -10.44 46.20 31.70
CA SER A 212 -10.08 47.12 32.76
C SER A 212 -11.13 47.09 33.87
N THR A 213 -10.64 47.16 35.10
CA THR A 213 -11.35 47.26 36.38
C THR A 213 -12.36 48.41 36.44
N ALA A 214 -13.52 48.12 37.05
CA ALA A 214 -14.28 49.00 37.95
C ALA A 214 -15.11 48.10 38.89
#